data_AF-A0A800LV93-F1
#
_entry.id   AF-A0A800LV93-F1
#
_cell.length_a   1.000
_cell.length_b   1.000
_cell.length_c   1.000
_cell.angle_alpha   90.00
_cell.angle_beta   90.00
_cell.angle_gamma   90.00
#
_symmetry.space_group_name_H-M   'P 1'
#
loop_
_entity.id
_entity.type
_entity.pdbx_description
1 polymer ?
#
loop_
_entity_poly.entity_id
_entity_poly.type
_entity_poly.pdbx_seq_one_letter_code
_entity_poly.pdbx_strand_id
1 'polypeptide(L)'
;MKIGVGARPIAMGGAFIALADDGTAAYWNPAGLSQVRSPQIYATHAFLFKSLANHSFINVTLPLKNRFTVGLSWIYLNVDDIPGFNTATPGRSGINQPGLPGSSLPGNDTEQVYMLSIAKLYKFKPDFIFYGRVPIELPVAVNIKYLHQSIGNTTSNGFGIDVGMMLRLGLKNLVGSDQAGHLAMGLTVRDLTGTYVGWNNRSNETIKPGIRMGFSYTQPLVMWNSTLVISEQHKLYNAETFSIGGEYWYNKLIAVRIGYGERFTTGAGLIVGRIMLDYAFQKQTPEGTHRISASLDF
;
A
#
# COMPACT_ATOMS: atom_id res chain seq x y z
N MET A 1 6.59 -2.49 -8.85
CA MET A 1 6.64 -2.98 -7.44
C MET A 1 5.49 -3.92 -7.08
N LYS A 2 5.82 -5.09 -6.52
CA LYS A 2 4.84 -6.08 -5.99
C LYS A 2 4.71 -6.06 -4.46
N ILE A 3 5.67 -5.47 -3.73
CA ILE A 3 5.67 -5.44 -2.25
C ILE A 3 4.79 -4.28 -1.79
N GLY A 4 3.82 -4.57 -0.92
CA GLY A 4 2.93 -3.55 -0.34
C GLY A 4 3.63 -2.70 0.71
N VAL A 5 3.08 -1.51 1.03
CA VAL A 5 3.61 -0.59 2.07
C VAL A 5 2.69 -0.49 3.28
N GLY A 6 3.27 -0.17 4.44
CA GLY A 6 2.57 0.05 5.71
C GLY A 6 2.20 -1.24 6.45
N ALA A 7 2.17 -1.18 7.79
CA ALA A 7 1.78 -2.30 8.64
C ALA A 7 0.27 -2.55 8.56
N ARG A 8 -0.57 -1.53 8.76
CA ARG A 8 -2.04 -1.67 8.72
C ARG A 8 -2.57 -2.30 7.41
N PRO A 9 -2.19 -1.83 6.20
CA PRO A 9 -2.64 -2.46 4.96
C PRO A 9 -2.17 -3.91 4.80
N ILE A 10 -0.96 -4.23 5.24
CA ILE A 10 -0.44 -5.60 5.20
C ILE A 10 -1.18 -6.50 6.19
N ALA A 11 -1.45 -6.04 7.41
CA ALA A 11 -2.23 -6.79 8.39
C ALA A 11 -3.63 -7.15 7.87
N MET A 12 -4.18 -6.32 6.98
CA MET A 12 -5.43 -6.53 6.26
C MET A 12 -5.30 -7.41 5.01
N GLY A 13 -4.23 -8.20 4.87
CA GLY A 13 -4.00 -9.07 3.71
C GLY A 13 -3.71 -8.31 2.41
N GLY A 14 -3.49 -6.99 2.48
CA GLY A 14 -3.40 -6.11 1.33
C GLY A 14 -4.75 -5.68 0.75
N ALA A 15 -5.87 -5.94 1.44
CA ALA A 15 -7.21 -5.51 1.04
C ALA A 15 -7.49 -4.07 1.48
N PHE A 16 -6.83 -3.10 0.83
CA PHE A 16 -6.82 -1.71 1.31
C PHE A 16 -7.33 -0.69 0.29
N ILE A 17 -7.66 -1.10 -0.94
CA ILE A 17 -8.07 -0.19 -2.03
C ILE A 17 -9.34 0.62 -1.71
N ALA A 18 -10.33 0.02 -1.06
CA ALA A 18 -11.56 0.70 -0.66
C ALA A 18 -11.54 1.27 0.76
N LEU A 19 -10.53 0.89 1.55
CA LEU A 19 -10.38 1.32 2.94
C LEU A 19 -9.44 2.52 3.09
N ALA A 20 -8.48 2.69 2.18
CA ALA A 20 -7.41 3.67 2.23
C ALA A 20 -7.84 5.05 2.77
N ASP A 21 -7.27 5.42 3.92
CA ASP A 21 -7.63 6.60 4.69
C ASP A 21 -6.47 7.20 5.52
N ASP A 22 -5.24 6.74 5.30
CA ASP A 22 -4.00 7.21 5.94
C ASP A 22 -2.89 7.50 4.90
N GLY A 23 -1.70 7.90 5.33
CA GLY A 23 -0.57 8.22 4.45
C GLY A 23 -0.14 7.08 3.51
N THR A 24 -0.48 5.81 3.81
CA THR A 24 -0.22 4.69 2.89
C THR A 24 -1.14 4.70 1.67
N ALA A 25 -2.22 5.49 1.69
CA ALA A 25 -3.12 5.66 0.57
C ALA A 25 -2.39 6.10 -0.70
N ALA A 26 -1.31 6.88 -0.60
CA ALA A 26 -0.47 7.27 -1.73
C ALA A 26 0.01 6.07 -2.57
N TYR A 27 0.27 4.92 -1.92
CA TYR A 27 0.61 3.67 -2.60
C TYR A 27 -0.63 2.85 -2.94
N TRP A 28 -1.56 2.65 -1.99
CA TRP A 28 -2.67 1.73 -2.16
C TRP A 28 -3.73 2.27 -3.10
N ASN A 29 -4.40 3.36 -2.70
CA ASN A 29 -5.36 4.10 -3.51
C ASN A 29 -5.19 5.60 -3.23
N PRO A 30 -4.59 6.40 -4.14
CA PRO A 30 -4.24 7.79 -3.84
C PRO A 30 -5.47 8.66 -3.56
N ALA A 31 -6.68 8.25 -3.98
CA ALA A 31 -7.92 8.95 -3.64
C ALA A 31 -8.19 8.96 -2.13
N GLY A 32 -7.74 7.92 -1.43
CA GLY A 32 -7.85 7.79 0.02
C GLY A 32 -7.11 8.88 0.80
N LEU A 33 -6.10 9.53 0.21
CA LEU A 33 -5.40 10.66 0.86
C LEU A 33 -6.37 11.79 1.20
N SER A 34 -7.41 12.00 0.41
CA SER A 34 -8.43 13.02 0.69
C SER A 34 -9.28 12.76 1.94
N GLN A 35 -9.15 11.57 2.55
CA GLN A 35 -9.77 11.22 3.83
C GLN A 35 -8.93 11.68 5.03
N VAL A 36 -7.63 11.91 4.85
CA VAL A 36 -6.74 12.43 5.88
C VAL A 36 -7.14 13.87 6.21
N ARG A 37 -7.47 14.14 7.48
CA ARG A 37 -8.10 15.41 7.91
C ARG A 37 -7.11 16.45 8.44
N SER A 38 -5.95 16.02 8.90
CA SER A 38 -4.87 16.86 9.44
C SER A 38 -3.57 16.55 8.70
N PRO A 39 -2.61 17.49 8.63
CA PRO A 39 -1.24 17.18 8.26
C PRO A 39 -0.75 15.90 8.96
N GLN A 40 -0.19 14.99 8.18
CA GLN A 40 0.25 13.68 8.68
C GLN A 40 1.63 13.34 8.11
N ILE A 41 2.50 12.82 8.97
CA ILE A 41 3.70 12.09 8.55
C ILE A 41 3.46 10.62 8.85
N TYR A 42 3.77 9.75 7.89
CA TYR A 42 3.70 8.30 8.03
C TYR A 42 5.06 7.69 7.68
N ALA A 43 5.54 6.75 8.48
CA ALA A 43 6.75 5.99 8.20
C ALA A 43 6.53 4.51 8.50
N THR A 44 7.18 3.65 7.73
CA THR A 44 7.17 2.20 7.95
C THR A 44 8.51 1.59 7.57
N HIS A 45 8.87 0.53 8.26
CA HIS A 45 10.06 -0.25 8.00
C HIS A 45 9.75 -1.74 8.16
N ALA A 46 10.31 -2.56 7.28
CA ALA A 46 10.20 -4.00 7.31
C ALA A 46 11.53 -4.66 6.96
N PHE A 47 11.92 -5.62 7.78
CA PHE A 47 12.98 -6.58 7.47
C PHE A 47 12.36 -7.72 6.67
N LEU A 48 12.75 -7.85 5.42
CA LEU A 48 12.25 -8.88 4.51
C LEU A 48 13.24 -10.04 4.42
N PHE A 49 12.72 -11.25 4.19
CA PHE A 49 13.52 -12.44 3.89
C PHE A 49 14.65 -12.70 4.91
N LYS A 50 14.34 -12.69 6.21
CA LYS A 50 15.34 -12.84 7.30
C LYS A 50 16.39 -11.73 7.30
N SER A 51 15.95 -10.49 7.11
CA SER A 51 16.82 -9.30 7.07
C SER A 51 17.82 -9.24 5.92
N LEU A 52 17.59 -10.04 4.86
CA LEU A 52 18.36 -9.94 3.62
C LEU A 52 17.99 -8.70 2.80
N ALA A 53 16.78 -8.18 3.01
CA ALA A 53 16.34 -6.96 2.33
C ALA A 53 15.60 -6.04 3.29
N ASN A 54 15.77 -4.75 3.14
CA ASN A 54 15.04 -3.76 3.93
C ASN A 54 14.09 -2.99 3.03
N HIS A 55 12.88 -2.77 3.53
CA HIS A 55 11.83 -2.08 2.80
C HIS A 55 11.24 -0.98 3.68
N SER A 56 11.43 0.26 3.26
CA SER A 56 10.99 1.46 3.96
C SER A 56 10.03 2.27 3.11
N PHE A 57 9.08 2.92 3.76
CA PHE A 57 8.21 3.90 3.12
C PHE A 57 7.97 5.08 4.05
N ILE A 58 8.06 6.28 3.50
CA ILE A 58 7.76 7.54 4.18
C ILE A 58 6.74 8.30 3.34
N ASN A 59 5.77 8.91 3.99
CA ASN A 59 4.81 9.80 3.35
C ASN A 59 4.56 11.04 4.22
N VAL A 60 4.42 12.18 3.57
CA VAL A 60 3.91 13.41 4.16
C VAL A 60 2.63 13.76 3.42
N THR A 61 1.53 13.87 4.17
CA THR A 61 0.21 14.22 3.64
C THR A 61 -0.22 15.57 4.18
N LEU A 62 -0.59 16.48 3.28
CA LEU A 62 -1.00 17.85 3.58
C LEU A 62 -2.42 18.09 3.03
N PRO A 63 -3.45 18.08 3.90
CA PRO A 63 -4.78 18.54 3.54
C PRO A 63 -4.76 20.05 3.27
N LEU A 64 -5.30 20.46 2.13
CA LEU A 64 -5.37 21.84 1.66
C LEU A 64 -6.82 22.35 1.67
N LYS A 65 -6.99 23.65 1.39
CA LYS A 65 -8.31 24.27 1.21
C LYS A 65 -9.07 23.60 0.06
N ASN A 66 -10.40 23.78 0.04
CA ASN A 66 -11.29 23.27 -1.00
C ASN A 66 -11.26 21.74 -1.17
N ARG A 67 -10.94 21.01 -0.08
CA ARG A 67 -10.91 19.54 -0.03
C ARG A 67 -9.90 18.91 -1.01
N PHE A 68 -8.82 19.64 -1.30
CA PHE A 68 -7.64 19.08 -1.93
C PHE A 68 -6.70 18.49 -0.88
N THR A 69 -5.91 17.52 -1.27
CA THR A 69 -4.85 16.94 -0.43
C THR A 69 -3.66 16.66 -1.32
N VAL A 70 -2.46 17.01 -0.85
CA VAL A 70 -1.20 16.69 -1.52
C VAL A 70 -0.41 15.73 -0.66
N GLY A 71 0.17 14.71 -1.28
CA GLY A 71 1.04 13.74 -0.64
C GLY A 71 2.40 13.69 -1.32
N LEU A 72 3.48 13.67 -0.54
CA LEU A 72 4.82 13.34 -1.00
C LEU A 72 5.23 12.03 -0.37
N SER A 73 5.67 11.07 -1.18
CA SER A 73 6.06 9.75 -0.68
C SER A 73 7.39 9.28 -1.25
N TRP A 74 8.08 8.48 -0.46
CA TRP A 74 9.32 7.81 -0.83
C TRP A 74 9.24 6.35 -0.40
N ILE A 75 9.52 5.44 -1.34
CA ILE A 75 9.69 4.01 -1.10
C ILE A 75 11.15 3.69 -1.35
N TYR A 76 11.75 2.93 -0.45
CA TYR A 76 13.13 2.48 -0.55
C TYR A 76 13.17 0.98 -0.29
N LEU A 77 13.76 0.23 -1.22
CA LEU A 77 14.08 -1.18 -1.09
C LEU A 77 15.57 -1.33 -1.32
N ASN A 78 16.27 -2.01 -0.41
CA ASN A 78 17.65 -2.41 -0.63
C ASN A 78 17.87 -3.89 -0.28
N VAL A 79 18.78 -4.51 -1.02
CA VAL A 79 19.30 -5.84 -0.77
C VAL A 79 20.81 -5.70 -0.71
N ASP A 80 21.36 -5.85 0.48
CA ASP A 80 22.81 -5.76 0.70
C ASP A 80 23.46 -7.13 0.51
N ASP A 81 24.77 -7.12 0.26
CA ASP A 81 25.64 -8.32 0.24
C ASP A 81 25.20 -9.45 -0.71
N ILE A 82 24.80 -9.10 -1.94
CA ILE A 82 24.46 -10.11 -2.95
C ILE A 82 25.74 -10.87 -3.34
N PRO A 83 25.79 -12.20 -3.15
CA PRO A 83 26.99 -12.98 -3.47
C PRO A 83 27.26 -12.97 -4.97
N GLY A 84 28.46 -12.58 -5.34
CA GLY A 84 28.95 -12.78 -6.69
C GLY A 84 29.40 -14.22 -6.91
N PHE A 85 28.98 -14.84 -8.01
CA PHE A 85 29.45 -16.17 -8.42
C PHE A 85 30.45 -16.03 -9.55
N ASN A 86 31.58 -16.72 -9.44
CA ASN A 86 32.51 -16.82 -10.56
C ASN A 86 31.87 -17.68 -11.68
N THR A 87 32.15 -17.32 -12.93
CA THR A 87 31.77 -18.13 -14.10
C THR A 87 32.34 -19.55 -13.91
N ALA A 88 31.50 -20.57 -14.11
CA ALA A 88 31.92 -21.96 -14.04
C ALA A 88 33.12 -22.17 -14.99
N THR A 89 34.27 -22.54 -14.45
CA THR A 89 35.42 -22.91 -15.28
C THR A 89 35.11 -24.26 -15.93
N PRO A 90 35.20 -24.41 -17.27
CA PRO A 90 35.01 -25.71 -17.89
C PRO A 90 36.03 -26.70 -17.33
N GLY A 91 35.59 -27.68 -16.54
CA GLY A 91 36.45 -28.75 -16.08
C GLY A 91 36.95 -29.57 -17.29
N ARG A 92 38.18 -30.07 -17.24
CA ARG A 92 38.78 -30.99 -18.23
C ARG A 92 37.99 -32.29 -18.48
N SER A 93 36.88 -32.51 -17.76
CA SER A 93 35.99 -33.69 -17.83
C SER A 93 34.57 -33.39 -18.32
N GLY A 94 34.28 -32.16 -18.80
CA GLY A 94 32.95 -31.82 -19.34
C GLY A 94 31.82 -31.72 -18.30
N ILE A 95 32.13 -31.81 -17.01
CA ILE A 95 31.17 -31.60 -15.92
C ILE A 95 31.29 -30.15 -15.47
N ASN A 96 30.22 -29.37 -15.66
CA ASN A 96 30.10 -28.03 -15.09
C ASN A 96 29.97 -28.18 -13.57
N GLN A 97 31.02 -27.84 -12.82
CA GLN A 97 30.89 -27.64 -11.38
C GLN A 97 30.19 -26.28 -11.14
N PRO A 98 29.24 -26.18 -10.20
CA PRO A 98 28.74 -24.88 -9.76
C PRO A 98 29.93 -24.00 -9.35
N GLY A 99 29.99 -22.77 -9.87
CA GLY A 99 31.04 -21.83 -9.49
C GLY A 99 31.05 -21.64 -7.97
N LEU A 100 32.24 -21.68 -7.37
CA LEU A 100 32.41 -21.30 -5.97
C LEU A 100 31.98 -19.83 -5.79
N PRO A 101 31.46 -19.43 -4.60
CA PRO A 101 31.30 -18.02 -4.27
C PRO A 101 32.59 -17.28 -4.60
N GLY A 102 32.50 -16.35 -5.54
CA GLY A 102 33.66 -15.68 -6.13
C GLY A 102 34.19 -14.57 -5.22
N SER A 103 35.43 -14.17 -5.44
CA SER A 103 36.04 -12.96 -4.87
C SER A 103 35.49 -11.66 -5.46
N SER A 104 34.34 -11.70 -6.14
CA SER A 104 33.65 -10.50 -6.60
C SER A 104 33.09 -9.74 -5.40
N LEU A 105 33.24 -8.42 -5.42
CA LEU A 105 32.72 -7.55 -4.38
C LEU A 105 31.21 -7.82 -4.19
N PRO A 106 30.71 -7.91 -2.95
CA PRO A 106 29.28 -8.02 -2.71
C PRO A 106 28.54 -6.89 -3.43
N GLY A 107 27.55 -7.25 -4.25
CA GLY A 107 26.72 -6.28 -4.94
C GLY A 107 25.65 -5.72 -3.99
N ASN A 108 25.30 -4.44 -4.16
CA ASN A 108 24.12 -3.86 -3.52
C ASN A 108 23.09 -3.53 -4.59
N ASP A 109 21.85 -3.98 -4.39
CA ASP A 109 20.72 -3.65 -5.24
C ASP A 109 19.79 -2.69 -4.50
N THR A 110 19.53 -1.53 -5.09
CA THR A 110 18.64 -0.52 -4.53
C THR A 110 17.53 -0.15 -5.51
N GLU A 111 16.31 -0.02 -5.03
CA GLU A 111 15.14 0.45 -5.76
C GLU A 111 14.49 1.58 -4.96
N GLN A 112 14.29 2.74 -5.61
CA GLN A 112 13.70 3.92 -5.01
C GLN A 112 12.54 4.41 -5.84
N VAL A 113 11.42 4.75 -5.18
CA VAL A 113 10.27 5.37 -5.85
C VAL A 113 9.86 6.62 -5.10
N TYR A 114 9.82 7.73 -5.83
CA TYR A 114 9.30 9.01 -5.37
C TYR A 114 7.91 9.21 -5.96
N MET A 115 6.96 9.65 -5.13
CA MET A 115 5.57 9.81 -5.54
C MET A 115 5.03 11.18 -5.11
N LEU A 116 4.45 11.91 -6.06
CA LEU A 116 3.65 13.11 -5.82
C LEU A 116 2.17 12.77 -6.07
N SER A 117 1.38 12.76 -5.01
CA SER A 117 -0.05 12.47 -5.06
C SER A 117 -0.87 13.74 -4.90
N ILE A 118 -1.89 13.92 -5.73
CA ILE A 118 -2.87 15.00 -5.62
C ILE A 118 -4.26 14.36 -5.58
N ALA A 119 -4.96 14.54 -4.47
CA ALA A 119 -6.30 14.00 -4.25
C ALA A 119 -7.31 15.13 -4.05
N LYS A 120 -8.56 14.87 -4.44
CA LYS A 120 -9.68 15.77 -4.25
C LYS A 120 -10.92 15.00 -3.80
N LEU A 121 -11.59 15.54 -2.79
CA LEU A 121 -12.83 14.98 -2.26
C LEU A 121 -14.04 15.78 -2.75
N TYR A 122 -14.86 15.13 -3.58
CA TYR A 122 -16.20 15.61 -3.92
C TYR A 122 -17.23 15.06 -2.94
N LYS A 123 -18.17 15.91 -2.52
CA LYS A 123 -19.28 15.52 -1.64
C LYS A 123 -20.59 15.92 -2.27
N PHE A 124 -21.52 14.98 -2.35
CA PHE A 124 -22.85 15.16 -2.88
C PHE A 124 -23.86 14.68 -1.83
N LYS A 125 -25.06 15.26 -1.84
CA LYS A 125 -26.17 14.84 -0.99
C LYS A 125 -27.46 14.79 -1.81
N PRO A 126 -27.54 13.91 -2.84
CA PRO A 126 -28.77 13.73 -3.60
C PRO A 126 -29.94 13.39 -2.69
N ASP A 127 -31.08 13.99 -2.98
CA ASP A 127 -32.34 13.75 -2.28
C ASP A 127 -33.13 12.68 -3.05
N PHE A 128 -33.32 11.53 -2.41
CA PHE A 128 -34.09 10.43 -2.98
C PHE A 128 -35.46 10.38 -2.31
N ILE A 129 -36.52 10.37 -3.11
CA ILE A 129 -37.92 10.46 -2.66
C ILE A 129 -38.26 9.50 -1.50
N PHE A 130 -37.67 8.30 -1.48
CA PHE A 130 -37.93 7.27 -0.45
C PHE A 130 -36.86 7.14 0.63
N TYR A 131 -35.67 7.71 0.44
CA TYR A 131 -34.50 7.50 1.31
C TYR A 131 -33.89 8.80 1.86
N GLY A 132 -34.50 9.93 1.53
CA GLY A 132 -34.03 11.26 1.90
C GLY A 132 -32.66 11.60 1.30
N ARG A 133 -31.96 12.53 1.95
CA ARG A 133 -30.65 13.03 1.51
C ARG A 133 -29.54 12.05 1.83
N VAL A 134 -29.01 11.35 0.83
CA VAL A 134 -27.96 10.36 1.06
C VAL A 134 -26.58 11.00 0.86
N PRO A 135 -25.71 11.06 1.89
CA PRO A 135 -24.37 11.63 1.73
C PRO A 135 -23.47 10.67 0.94
N ILE A 136 -23.00 11.15 -0.20
CA ILE A 136 -22.06 10.45 -1.08
C ILE A 136 -20.75 11.22 -1.12
N GLU A 137 -19.66 10.51 -0.89
CA GLU A 137 -18.30 11.04 -1.06
C GLU A 137 -17.64 10.35 -2.24
N LEU A 138 -17.07 11.15 -3.15
CA LEU A 138 -16.33 10.67 -4.31
C LEU A 138 -14.90 11.23 -4.29
N PRO A 139 -13.99 10.63 -3.51
CA PRO A 139 -12.56 10.84 -3.65
C PRO A 139 -12.05 10.47 -5.04
N VAL A 140 -11.24 11.34 -5.64
CA VAL A 140 -10.47 11.06 -6.86
C VAL A 140 -9.03 11.56 -6.70
N ALA A 141 -8.06 10.92 -7.33
CA ALA A 141 -6.67 11.34 -7.27
C ALA A 141 -5.84 10.88 -8.46
N VAL A 142 -4.72 11.59 -8.65
CA VAL A 142 -3.64 11.22 -9.54
C VAL A 142 -2.35 11.13 -8.73
N ASN A 143 -1.47 10.18 -9.08
CA ASN A 143 -0.16 10.02 -8.49
C ASN A 143 0.88 10.00 -9.61
N ILE A 144 1.91 10.84 -9.50
CA ILE A 144 3.05 10.87 -10.42
C ILE A 144 4.22 10.18 -9.73
N LYS A 145 4.86 9.23 -10.40
CA LYS A 145 5.92 8.40 -9.85
C LYS A 145 7.21 8.57 -10.65
N TYR A 146 8.32 8.63 -9.93
CA TYR A 146 9.66 8.51 -10.47
C TYR A 146 10.35 7.33 -9.80
N LEU A 147 10.82 6.38 -10.61
CA LEU A 147 11.52 5.18 -10.21
C LEU A 147 13.01 5.34 -10.54
N HIS A 148 13.87 5.02 -9.58
CA HIS A 148 15.29 4.90 -9.78
C HIS A 148 15.78 3.58 -9.20
N GLN A 149 16.54 2.82 -9.98
CA GLN A 149 17.05 1.51 -9.56
C GLN A 149 18.54 1.42 -9.88
N SER A 150 19.29 0.78 -8.99
CA SER A 150 20.69 0.42 -9.18
C SER A 150 20.88 -1.06 -8.86
N ILE A 151 21.39 -1.82 -9.83
CA ILE A 151 21.77 -3.24 -9.67
C ILE A 151 23.24 -3.35 -10.08
N GLY A 152 24.13 -3.59 -9.13
CA GLY A 152 25.58 -3.57 -9.36
C GLY A 152 26.02 -2.26 -10.05
N ASN A 153 26.49 -2.36 -11.30
CA ASN A 153 26.96 -1.21 -12.10
C ASN A 153 25.91 -0.64 -13.06
N THR A 154 24.69 -1.16 -13.07
CA THR A 154 23.64 -0.80 -14.01
C THR A 154 22.56 0.00 -13.29
N THR A 155 22.25 1.19 -13.81
CA THR A 155 21.20 2.06 -13.26
C THR A 155 20.03 2.18 -14.22
N SER A 156 18.84 2.39 -13.67
CA SER A 156 17.62 2.63 -14.43
C SER A 156 16.79 3.79 -13.89
N ASN A 157 16.06 4.43 -14.79
CA ASN A 157 15.07 5.45 -14.48
C ASN A 157 13.74 5.11 -15.15
N GLY A 158 12.64 5.39 -14.45
CA GLY A 158 11.30 5.24 -15.00
C GLY A 158 10.31 6.26 -14.48
N PHE A 159 9.27 6.52 -15.25
CA PHE A 159 8.19 7.45 -14.91
C PHE A 159 6.83 6.76 -15.01
N GLY A 160 5.96 7.01 -14.05
CA GLY A 160 4.64 6.39 -13.99
C GLY A 160 3.56 7.35 -13.53
N ILE A 161 2.33 7.04 -13.93
CA ILE A 161 1.13 7.74 -13.49
C ILE A 161 0.14 6.70 -12.98
N ASP A 162 -0.37 6.91 -11.77
CA ASP A 162 -1.48 6.13 -11.22
C ASP A 162 -2.71 7.04 -11.05
N VAL A 163 -3.89 6.45 -11.19
CA VAL A 163 -5.16 7.11 -10.93
C VAL A 163 -5.93 6.30 -9.90
N GLY A 164 -6.54 6.99 -8.94
CA GLY A 164 -7.36 6.40 -7.89
C GLY A 164 -8.73 7.04 -7.82
N MET A 165 -9.74 6.24 -7.50
CA MET A 165 -11.08 6.70 -7.18
C MET A 165 -11.65 5.88 -6.03
N MET A 166 -12.49 6.50 -5.22
CA MET A 166 -13.31 5.83 -4.21
C MET A 166 -14.72 6.38 -4.24
N LEU A 167 -15.70 5.53 -3.95
CA LEU A 167 -17.07 5.93 -3.67
C LEU A 167 -17.36 5.52 -2.23
N ARG A 168 -17.78 6.46 -1.38
CA ARG A 168 -18.17 6.17 0.01
C ARG A 168 -19.61 6.60 0.23
N LEU A 169 -20.40 5.70 0.80
CA LEU A 169 -21.83 5.83 0.99
C LEU A 169 -22.17 5.62 2.46
N GLY A 170 -22.75 6.65 3.10
CA GLY A 170 -23.29 6.50 4.44
C GLY A 170 -24.65 5.78 4.41
N LEU A 171 -24.79 4.68 5.14
CA LEU A 171 -26.01 3.86 5.09
C LEU A 171 -27.10 4.34 6.05
N LYS A 172 -26.82 5.31 6.93
CA LYS A 172 -27.76 5.81 7.94
C LYS A 172 -29.14 6.17 7.38
N ASN A 173 -29.15 6.94 6.30
CA ASN A 173 -30.39 7.42 5.69
C ASN A 173 -31.05 6.36 4.79
N LEU A 174 -30.27 5.43 4.25
CA LEU A 174 -30.77 4.33 3.41
C LEU A 174 -31.44 3.24 4.25
N VAL A 175 -30.91 2.95 5.44
CA VAL A 175 -31.37 1.87 6.33
C VAL A 175 -32.28 2.42 7.45
N GLY A 176 -32.38 3.74 7.60
CA GLY A 176 -33.20 4.36 8.65
C GLY A 176 -32.66 4.13 10.07
N SER A 177 -31.35 3.89 10.22
CA SER A 177 -30.72 3.60 11.51
C SER A 177 -29.46 4.44 11.70
N ASP A 178 -29.40 5.20 12.81
CA ASP A 178 -28.24 6.01 13.17
C ASP A 178 -26.96 5.20 13.43
N GLN A 179 -27.14 3.90 13.68
CA GLN A 179 -26.07 2.94 13.89
C GLN A 179 -25.57 2.32 12.59
N ALA A 180 -26.24 2.55 11.46
CA ALA A 180 -25.81 1.98 10.19
C ALA A 180 -24.43 2.53 9.80
N GLY A 181 -23.58 1.62 9.35
CA GLY A 181 -22.24 1.88 8.91
C GLY A 181 -22.12 2.63 7.58
N HIS A 182 -20.94 2.51 6.98
CA HIS A 182 -20.62 3.10 5.68
C HIS A 182 -20.06 2.02 4.77
N LEU A 183 -20.49 2.03 3.51
CA LEU A 183 -19.96 1.18 2.46
C LEU A 183 -19.01 2.02 1.60
N ALA A 184 -17.90 1.43 1.19
CA ALA A 184 -16.99 2.04 0.24
C ALA A 184 -16.59 1.08 -0.87
N MET A 185 -16.42 1.64 -2.06
CA MET A 185 -15.86 0.98 -3.23
C MET A 185 -14.61 1.73 -3.63
N GLY A 186 -13.57 1.02 -4.06
CA GLY A 186 -12.32 1.60 -4.53
C GLY A 186 -11.93 1.04 -5.88
N LEU A 187 -11.36 1.89 -6.73
CA LEU A 187 -10.76 1.52 -8.00
C LEU A 187 -9.42 2.24 -8.15
N THR A 188 -8.39 1.52 -8.57
CA THR A 188 -7.12 2.11 -8.94
C THR A 188 -6.61 1.53 -10.23
N VAL A 189 -6.05 2.39 -11.07
CA VAL A 189 -5.29 2.00 -12.25
C VAL A 189 -3.87 2.48 -12.03
N ARG A 190 -2.94 1.53 -11.89
CA ARG A 190 -1.50 1.80 -11.72
C ARG A 190 -0.80 1.72 -13.06
N ASP A 191 0.23 2.55 -13.23
CA ASP A 191 1.09 2.61 -14.41
C ASP A 191 0.24 2.78 -15.68
N LEU A 192 -0.70 3.73 -15.67
CA LEU A 192 -1.75 3.93 -16.68
C LEU A 192 -1.20 4.01 -18.11
N THR A 193 -0.03 4.63 -18.29
CA THR A 193 0.64 4.81 -19.58
C THR A 193 1.61 3.68 -19.93
N GLY A 194 1.80 2.71 -19.04
CA GLY A 194 2.96 1.83 -19.02
C GLY A 194 4.21 2.61 -18.57
N THR A 195 4.87 2.14 -17.51
CA THR A 195 6.09 2.78 -17.05
C THR A 195 7.27 2.18 -17.79
N TYR A 196 7.87 3.00 -18.65
CA TYR A 196 9.11 2.67 -19.33
C TYR A 196 10.29 2.84 -18.38
N VAL A 197 11.08 1.78 -18.27
CA VAL A 197 12.23 1.65 -17.37
C VAL A 197 13.45 1.45 -18.27
N GLY A 198 14.19 2.52 -18.49
CA GLY A 198 15.35 2.53 -19.37
C GLY A 198 16.62 2.26 -18.58
N TRP A 199 17.42 1.29 -19.02
CA TRP A 199 18.68 0.94 -18.37
C TRP A 199 19.87 1.55 -19.12
N ASN A 200 20.94 1.88 -18.38
CA ASN A 200 22.16 2.45 -18.97
C ASN A 200 22.91 1.48 -19.91
N ASN A 201 22.60 0.18 -19.87
CA ASN A 201 23.12 -0.86 -20.76
C ASN A 201 22.29 -1.02 -22.07
N ARG A 202 21.34 -0.11 -22.33
CA ARG A 202 20.42 -0.09 -23.49
C ARG A 202 19.33 -1.18 -23.49
N SER A 203 19.10 -1.89 -22.38
CA SER A 203 17.88 -2.69 -22.21
C SER A 203 16.72 -1.81 -21.74
N ASN A 204 15.51 -2.17 -22.15
CA ASN A 204 14.30 -1.48 -21.77
C ASN A 204 13.29 -2.46 -21.21
N GLU A 205 12.64 -2.08 -20.11
CA GLU A 205 11.55 -2.83 -19.53
C GLU A 205 10.30 -1.95 -19.46
N THR A 206 9.14 -2.56 -19.63
CA THR A 206 7.86 -1.86 -19.50
C THR A 206 7.06 -2.48 -18.38
N ILE A 207 6.80 -1.71 -17.33
CA ILE A 207 5.85 -2.10 -16.29
C ILE A 207 4.45 -1.94 -16.88
N LYS A 208 3.74 -3.06 -16.98
CA LYS A 208 2.38 -3.10 -17.53
C LYS A 208 1.39 -2.44 -16.56
N PRO A 209 0.33 -1.78 -17.08
CA PRO A 209 -0.74 -1.24 -16.25
C PRO A 209 -1.37 -2.31 -15.36
N GLY A 210 -1.80 -1.92 -14.16
CA GLY A 210 -2.46 -2.82 -13.21
C GLY A 210 -3.77 -2.24 -12.69
N ILE A 211 -4.86 -3.00 -12.80
CA ILE A 211 -6.17 -2.60 -12.26
C ILE A 211 -6.43 -3.32 -10.95
N ARG A 212 -6.88 -2.57 -9.94
CA ARG A 212 -7.33 -3.12 -8.66
C ARG A 212 -8.66 -2.50 -8.29
N MET A 213 -9.56 -3.34 -7.78
CA MET A 213 -10.83 -2.92 -7.23
C MET A 213 -11.00 -3.48 -5.81
N GLY A 214 -11.83 -2.85 -5.00
CA GLY A 214 -12.15 -3.37 -3.69
C GLY A 214 -13.46 -2.83 -3.15
N PHE A 215 -13.94 -3.50 -2.12
CA PHE A 215 -15.10 -3.12 -1.34
C PHE A 215 -14.72 -3.10 0.13
N SER A 216 -15.28 -2.17 0.89
CA SER A 216 -15.17 -2.21 2.34
C SER A 216 -16.46 -1.79 3.02
N TYR A 217 -16.67 -2.34 4.20
CA TYR A 217 -17.81 -2.04 5.05
C TYR A 217 -17.31 -1.74 6.45
N THR A 218 -17.68 -0.57 6.97
CA THR A 218 -17.34 -0.11 8.31
C THR A 218 -18.59 0.00 9.16
N GLN A 219 -18.72 -0.84 10.18
CA GLN A 219 -19.87 -0.90 11.08
C GLN A 219 -19.49 -0.42 12.49
N PRO A 220 -20.06 0.71 12.95
CA PRO A 220 -19.98 1.12 14.35
C PRO A 220 -20.75 0.16 15.25
N LEU A 221 -20.11 -0.32 16.31
CA LEU A 221 -20.69 -1.18 17.35
C LEU A 221 -20.85 -0.33 18.62
N VAL A 222 -21.89 0.51 18.63
CA VAL A 222 -22.11 1.57 19.64
C VAL A 222 -22.13 1.01 21.06
N MET A 223 -22.77 -0.15 21.27
CA MET A 223 -22.88 -0.80 22.58
C MET A 223 -21.52 -1.13 23.20
N TRP A 224 -20.51 -1.41 22.38
CA TRP A 224 -19.17 -1.79 22.83
C TRP A 224 -18.14 -0.69 22.59
N ASN A 225 -18.59 0.52 22.22
CA ASN A 225 -17.72 1.63 21.82
C ASN A 225 -16.61 1.17 20.87
N SER A 226 -17.01 0.40 19.86
CA SER A 226 -16.10 -0.32 18.96
C SER A 226 -16.48 -0.09 17.50
N THR A 227 -15.58 -0.43 16.59
CA THR A 227 -15.83 -0.38 15.15
C THR A 227 -15.30 -1.64 14.51
N LEU A 228 -16.12 -2.30 13.69
CA LEU A 228 -15.71 -3.40 12.85
C LEU A 228 -15.56 -2.94 11.41
N VAL A 229 -14.49 -3.36 10.75
CA VAL A 229 -14.21 -3.09 9.34
C VAL A 229 -13.95 -4.42 8.66
N ILE A 230 -14.59 -4.63 7.52
CA ILE A 230 -14.30 -5.73 6.60
C ILE A 230 -13.95 -5.10 5.26
N SER A 231 -12.89 -5.60 4.63
CA SER A 231 -12.42 -5.08 3.35
C SER A 231 -11.98 -6.24 2.45
N GLU A 232 -12.33 -6.15 1.18
CA GLU A 232 -11.90 -7.09 0.15
C GLU A 232 -11.30 -6.35 -1.06
N GLN A 233 -10.50 -7.07 -1.84
CA GLN A 233 -9.82 -6.53 -3.00
C GLN A 233 -9.56 -7.61 -4.05
N HIS A 234 -9.70 -7.22 -5.31
CA HIS A 234 -9.32 -8.01 -6.47
C HIS A 234 -8.26 -7.27 -7.30
N LYS A 235 -7.18 -7.97 -7.68
CA LYS A 235 -6.27 -7.50 -8.75
C LYS A 235 -6.71 -8.17 -10.05
N LEU A 236 -7.02 -7.39 -11.08
CA LEU A 236 -7.65 -7.90 -12.31
C LEU A 236 -6.67 -8.15 -13.46
N TYR A 237 -5.39 -7.79 -13.31
CA TYR A 237 -4.41 -7.86 -14.38
C TYR A 237 -3.07 -8.46 -13.90
N ASN A 238 -2.43 -9.28 -14.75
CA ASN A 238 -1.18 -10.05 -14.54
C ASN A 238 -1.17 -11.20 -13.51
N ALA A 239 -2.13 -11.28 -12.59
CA ALA A 239 -2.46 -12.46 -11.79
C ALA A 239 -3.69 -12.12 -10.93
N GLU A 240 -4.82 -12.80 -11.19
CA GLU A 240 -6.00 -12.63 -10.36
C GLU A 240 -5.67 -13.05 -8.93
N THR A 241 -5.66 -12.07 -8.04
CA THR A 241 -5.43 -12.29 -6.61
C THR A 241 -6.55 -11.63 -5.85
N PHE A 242 -7.16 -12.43 -4.98
CA PHE A 242 -8.14 -11.98 -4.01
C PHE A 242 -7.44 -11.68 -2.70
N SER A 243 -7.92 -10.66 -1.99
CA SER A 243 -7.46 -10.36 -0.64
C SER A 243 -8.65 -9.92 0.20
N ILE A 244 -8.67 -10.35 1.46
CA ILE A 244 -9.68 -10.00 2.45
C ILE A 244 -9.00 -9.65 3.77
N GLY A 245 -9.55 -8.67 4.49
CA GLY A 245 -9.07 -8.22 5.78
C GLY A 245 -10.19 -7.83 6.72
N GLY A 246 -10.01 -8.10 7.99
CA GLY A 246 -10.86 -7.66 9.09
C GLY A 246 -10.08 -6.80 10.07
N GLU A 247 -10.65 -5.68 10.49
CA GLU A 247 -10.09 -4.77 11.49
C GLU A 247 -11.15 -4.49 12.55
N TYR A 248 -10.78 -4.68 13.81
CA TYR A 248 -11.63 -4.37 14.96
C TYR A 248 -10.95 -3.32 15.83
N TRP A 249 -11.61 -2.18 15.99
CA TRP A 249 -11.19 -1.11 16.89
C TRP A 249 -11.99 -1.15 18.18
N TYR A 250 -11.29 -1.14 19.31
CA TYR A 250 -11.85 -0.91 20.63
C TYR A 250 -11.54 0.53 21.08
N ASN A 251 -12.58 1.27 21.46
CA ASN A 251 -12.50 2.64 21.97
C ASN A 251 -11.71 3.62 21.06
N LYS A 252 -11.65 3.33 19.75
CA LYS A 252 -10.80 4.05 18.77
C LYS A 252 -9.34 4.18 19.20
N LEU A 253 -8.86 3.26 20.05
CA LEU A 253 -7.53 3.32 20.66
C LEU A 253 -6.69 2.12 20.23
N ILE A 254 -7.28 0.92 20.32
CA ILE A 254 -6.60 -0.34 20.06
C ILE A 254 -7.27 -0.99 18.86
N ALA A 255 -6.46 -1.40 17.89
CA ALA A 255 -6.89 -2.18 16.75
C ALA A 255 -6.31 -3.58 16.79
N VAL A 256 -7.11 -4.58 16.42
CA VAL A 256 -6.64 -5.92 16.06
C VAL A 256 -7.06 -6.21 14.63
N ARG A 257 -6.16 -6.82 13.87
CA ARG A 257 -6.32 -7.00 12.42
C ARG A 257 -5.93 -8.41 12.02
N ILE A 258 -6.69 -8.96 11.08
CA ILE A 258 -6.43 -10.26 10.46
C ILE A 258 -6.68 -10.12 8.97
N GLY A 259 -5.91 -10.84 8.16
CA GLY A 259 -6.07 -10.79 6.72
C GLY A 259 -5.53 -12.00 6.01
N TYR A 260 -5.99 -12.16 4.78
CA TYR A 260 -5.55 -13.19 3.87
C TYR A 260 -5.52 -12.62 2.46
N GLY A 261 -4.38 -12.74 1.79
CA GLY A 261 -4.25 -12.39 0.38
C GLY A 261 -3.36 -13.42 -0.29
N GLU A 262 -2.15 -13.02 -0.65
CA GLU A 262 -1.12 -14.00 -1.06
C GLU A 262 -0.72 -14.91 0.12
N ARG A 263 -0.80 -14.39 1.35
CA ARG A 263 -0.48 -15.12 2.58
C ARG A 263 -1.35 -14.64 3.75
N PHE A 264 -1.36 -15.42 4.82
CA PHE A 264 -1.98 -15.05 6.08
C PHE A 264 -1.22 -13.90 6.76
N THR A 265 -1.98 -12.93 7.28
CA THR A 265 -1.46 -11.75 7.96
C THR A 265 -2.24 -11.46 9.23
N THR A 266 -1.55 -10.86 10.20
CA THR A 266 -2.11 -10.42 11.47
C THR A 266 -1.43 -9.11 11.86
N GLY A 267 -2.09 -8.27 12.64
CA GLY A 267 -1.49 -7.05 13.14
C GLY A 267 -2.28 -6.43 14.27
N ALA A 268 -1.66 -5.44 14.88
CA ALA A 268 -2.24 -4.64 15.94
C ALA A 268 -1.91 -3.16 15.72
N GLY A 269 -2.74 -2.28 16.25
CA GLY A 269 -2.57 -0.84 16.21
C GLY A 269 -2.86 -0.23 17.57
N LEU A 270 -2.14 0.84 17.91
CA LEU A 270 -2.32 1.59 19.14
C LEU A 270 -2.21 3.09 18.83
N ILE A 271 -3.18 3.86 19.30
CA ILE A 271 -3.12 5.32 19.27
C ILE A 271 -2.67 5.84 20.64
N VAL A 272 -1.66 6.70 20.66
CA VAL A 272 -1.17 7.39 21.87
C VAL A 272 -1.05 8.87 21.55
N GLY A 273 -2.01 9.65 22.05
CA GLY A 273 -2.09 11.08 21.74
C GLY A 273 -2.31 11.33 20.24
N ARG A 274 -1.30 11.90 19.57
CA ARG A 274 -1.31 12.18 18.12
C ARG A 274 -0.54 11.16 17.29
N ILE A 275 0.01 10.13 17.95
CA ILE A 275 0.83 9.09 17.31
C ILE A 275 -0.01 7.83 17.17
N MET A 276 -0.01 7.23 15.99
CA MET A 276 -0.50 5.86 15.77
C MET A 276 0.69 4.96 15.52
N LEU A 277 0.77 3.85 16.26
CA LEU A 277 1.75 2.80 16.05
C LEU A 277 1.02 1.58 15.50
N ASP A 278 1.52 1.01 14.42
CA ASP A 278 1.01 -0.23 13.86
C ASP A 278 2.11 -1.28 13.73
N TYR A 279 1.73 -2.52 13.97
CA TYR A 279 2.56 -3.68 13.76
C TYR A 279 1.82 -4.70 12.89
N ALA A 280 2.55 -5.35 12.00
CA ALA A 280 2.03 -6.42 11.17
C ALA A 280 3.01 -7.58 11.05
N PHE A 281 2.46 -8.79 11.01
CA PHE A 281 3.15 -10.03 10.74
C PHE A 281 2.55 -10.69 9.49
N GLN A 282 3.42 -11.10 8.56
CA GLN A 282 3.03 -11.83 7.36
C GLN A 282 3.74 -13.19 7.33
N LYS A 283 2.97 -14.28 7.29
CA LYS A 283 3.53 -15.64 7.29
C LYS A 283 4.14 -15.95 5.91
N GLN A 284 5.43 -16.30 5.83
CA GLN A 284 6.14 -16.64 4.57
C GLN A 284 6.94 -17.94 4.69
N THR A 285 7.53 -18.16 5.86
CA THR A 285 8.27 -19.34 6.37
C THR A 285 7.95 -19.43 7.88
N PRO A 286 8.49 -20.38 8.68
CA PRO A 286 8.20 -20.44 10.12
C PRO A 286 8.48 -19.12 10.87
N GLU A 287 9.44 -18.32 10.41
CA GLU A 287 9.83 -17.03 11.00
C GLU A 287 8.98 -15.85 10.49
N GLY A 288 8.48 -15.87 9.25
CA GLY A 288 7.65 -14.80 8.67
C GLY A 288 8.36 -13.45 8.50
N THR A 289 7.57 -12.42 8.17
CA THR A 289 8.03 -11.03 7.96
C THR A 289 7.33 -10.12 8.95
N HIS A 290 8.12 -9.28 9.62
CA HIS A 290 7.65 -8.30 10.60
C HIS A 290 7.72 -6.89 10.01
N ARG A 291 6.71 -6.09 10.30
CA ARG A 291 6.63 -4.70 9.84
C ARG A 291 6.12 -3.80 10.94
N ILE A 292 6.76 -2.65 11.08
CA ILE A 292 6.38 -1.60 12.03
C ILE A 292 6.05 -0.35 11.23
N SER A 293 5.05 0.39 11.68
CA SER A 293 4.71 1.71 11.18
C SER A 293 4.42 2.67 12.32
N ALA A 294 4.65 3.95 12.04
CA ALA A 294 4.19 5.04 12.88
C ALA A 294 3.57 6.14 12.01
N SER A 295 2.53 6.80 12.51
CA SER A 295 2.04 8.06 11.96
C SER A 295 1.91 9.11 13.04
N LEU A 296 2.09 10.38 12.65
CA LEU A 296 1.94 11.54 13.51
C LEU A 296 1.04 12.55 12.80
N ASP A 297 -0.07 12.91 13.45
CA ASP A 297 -0.99 13.95 13.00
C ASP A 297 -0.67 15.29 13.71
N PHE A 298 -0.61 16.42 12.99
CA PHE A 298 -0.28 17.72 13.60
C PHE A 298 -1.09 18.90 13.10
#